data_AF-A0A7K1SFF2-F1
#
_entry.id   AF-A0A7K1SFF2-F1
#
_cell.length_a   1.000
_cell.length_b   1.000
_cell.length_c   1.000
_cell.angle_alpha   90.00
_cell.angle_beta   90.00
_cell.angle_gamma   90.00
#
_symmetry.space_group_name_H-M   'P 1'
#
loop_
_entity.id
_entity.type
_entity.pdbx_description
1 polymer ?
#
loop_
_entity_poly.entity_id
_entity_poly.type
_entity_poly.pdbx_seq_one_letter_code
_entity_poly.pdbx_strand_id
1 'polypeptide(L)'
;MKSWFTISLCSFCLLIPFIAICQNKLSGQQRFEKLAREIGLKTPQLTEGEYEIRIWNNQSFHYGDAQILYVLTNRNYQVGLSKYILKSSKTRFKSAKKINANKSVTDSLWLQLVQQDILNLPSEGVINNQLHPAPKSHSEHVNGSIEKDGSFTIYGYKTERSVWITDGESYYFEVFGTSSYQIHQYDNPEAYLHAMPNVIGLQKVVSILNEIVSFFPAPK
;
A
#
# COMPACT_ATOMS: atom_id res chain seq x y z
N MET A 1 82.32 21.87 5.02
CA MET A 1 81.30 22.87 4.62
C MET A 1 80.00 22.14 4.31
N LYS A 2 78.90 22.54 4.97
CA LYS A 2 77.44 22.44 4.63
C LYS A 2 77.04 21.36 3.59
N SER A 3 76.08 20.45 3.81
CA SER A 3 74.68 20.74 4.13
C SER A 3 73.83 19.45 4.20
N TRP A 4 73.02 19.31 5.27
CA TRP A 4 71.60 18.90 5.35
C TRP A 4 71.08 17.72 4.50
N PHE A 5 70.38 16.76 5.13
CA PHE A 5 68.97 16.49 4.80
C PHE A 5 68.21 15.84 5.97
N THR A 6 67.01 16.35 6.12
CA THR A 6 66.01 16.24 7.19
C THR A 6 65.26 14.92 7.15
N ILE A 7 65.04 14.31 8.33
CA ILE A 7 64.05 13.23 8.52
C ILE A 7 62.72 13.91 8.84
N SER A 8 61.70 13.68 8.02
CA SER A 8 60.31 14.07 8.34
C SER A 8 59.42 12.84 8.32
N LEU A 9 58.71 12.65 9.43
CA LEU A 9 57.84 11.52 9.74
C LEU A 9 56.67 11.42 8.76
N CYS A 10 56.49 10.24 8.18
CA CYS A 10 55.25 9.85 7.51
C CYS A 10 54.12 9.70 8.54
N SER A 11 53.18 10.64 8.50
CA SER A 11 51.89 10.55 9.17
C SER A 11 51.02 9.52 8.44
N PHE A 12 50.85 8.33 9.04
CA PHE A 12 49.88 7.33 8.58
C PHE A 12 48.48 7.76 9.06
N CYS A 13 47.75 8.47 8.20
CA CYS A 13 46.31 8.67 8.38
C CYS A 13 45.62 7.31 8.17
N LEU A 14 45.20 6.69 9.27
CA LEU A 14 44.23 5.59 9.28
C LEU A 14 42.89 6.11 8.74
N LEU A 15 42.71 6.01 7.42
CA LEU A 15 41.40 6.14 6.78
C LEU A 15 40.58 4.90 7.14
N ILE A 16 39.75 5.03 8.16
CA ILE A 16 38.63 4.12 8.40
C ILE A 16 37.63 4.40 7.26
N PRO A 17 37.37 3.45 6.32
CA PRO A 17 36.28 3.63 5.40
C PRO A 17 34.99 3.54 6.22
N PHE A 18 34.32 4.69 6.38
CA PHE A 18 32.89 4.71 6.69
C PHE A 18 32.20 4.00 5.53
N ILE A 19 31.96 2.70 5.68
CA ILE A 19 31.00 1.98 4.86
C ILE A 19 29.64 2.57 5.24
N ALA A 20 29.19 3.55 4.46
CA ALA A 20 27.80 3.93 4.42
C ALA A 20 27.03 2.65 4.10
N ILE A 21 26.40 2.06 5.11
CA ILE A 21 25.42 1.00 4.95
C ILE A 21 24.25 1.66 4.22
N CYS A 22 24.33 1.70 2.90
CA CYS A 22 23.16 1.88 2.05
C CYS A 22 22.25 0.71 2.39
N GLN A 23 21.25 0.96 3.25
CA GLN A 23 20.13 0.06 3.40
C GLN A 23 19.46 -0.01 2.03
N ASN A 24 19.81 -1.03 1.24
CA ASN A 24 19.11 -1.37 0.01
C ASN A 24 17.65 -1.60 0.41
N LYS A 25 16.82 -0.57 0.21
CA LYS A 25 15.37 -0.65 0.38
C LYS A 25 14.91 -1.67 -0.65
N LEU A 26 14.61 -2.88 -0.19
CA LEU A 26 14.05 -3.95 -1.02
C LEU A 26 12.87 -3.38 -1.81
N SER A 27 12.72 -3.75 -3.07
CA SER A 27 11.51 -3.41 -3.81
C SER A 27 10.28 -4.00 -3.09
N GLY A 28 9.10 -3.39 -3.27
CA GLY A 28 7.86 -3.87 -2.62
C GLY A 28 7.63 -5.37 -2.86
N GLN A 29 7.91 -5.85 -4.07
CA GLN A 29 7.87 -7.27 -4.44
C GLN A 29 8.87 -8.12 -3.62
N GLN A 30 10.14 -7.71 -3.53
CA GLN A 30 11.16 -8.45 -2.78
C GLN A 30 10.85 -8.53 -1.28
N ARG A 31 10.24 -7.48 -0.73
CA ARG A 31 9.78 -7.41 0.67
C ARG A 31 8.72 -8.49 0.93
N PHE A 32 7.66 -8.55 0.14
CA PHE A 32 6.59 -9.53 0.33
C PHE A 32 6.99 -10.96 -0.04
N GLU A 33 7.86 -11.15 -1.02
CA GLU A 33 8.41 -12.47 -1.34
C GLU A 33 9.21 -13.05 -0.16
N LYS A 34 10.05 -12.23 0.48
CA LYS A 34 10.79 -12.64 1.69
C LYS A 34 9.81 -13.03 2.80
N LEU A 35 8.83 -12.19 3.10
CA LEU A 35 7.86 -12.45 4.17
C LEU A 35 7.00 -13.69 3.88
N ALA A 36 6.57 -13.87 2.63
CA ALA A 36 5.84 -15.07 2.19
C ALA A 36 6.65 -16.34 2.45
N ARG A 37 7.95 -16.35 2.14
CA ARG A 37 8.84 -17.48 2.45
C ARG A 37 8.96 -17.74 3.95
N GLU A 38 9.09 -16.70 4.77
CA GLU A 38 9.15 -16.82 6.24
C GLU A 38 7.86 -17.40 6.83
N ILE A 39 6.71 -17.16 6.20
CA ILE A 39 5.40 -17.75 6.57
C ILE A 39 5.23 -19.17 6.00
N GLY A 40 6.07 -19.58 5.04
CA GLY A 40 5.97 -20.87 4.35
C GLY A 40 5.04 -20.86 3.13
N LEU A 41 4.69 -19.68 2.61
CA LEU A 41 3.95 -19.53 1.35
C LEU A 41 4.93 -19.54 0.17
N LYS A 42 4.69 -20.46 -0.77
CA LYS A 42 5.44 -20.54 -2.02
C LYS A 42 4.80 -19.65 -3.07
N THR A 43 5.56 -19.20 -4.07
CA THR A 43 4.98 -18.60 -5.27
C THR A 43 4.02 -19.59 -5.92
N PRO A 44 2.78 -19.17 -6.24
CA PRO A 44 1.78 -20.08 -6.77
C PRO A 44 2.14 -20.50 -8.21
N GLN A 45 1.91 -21.77 -8.53
CA GLN A 45 1.93 -22.28 -9.90
C GLN A 45 0.47 -22.38 -10.33
N LEU A 46 0.05 -21.52 -11.25
CA LEU A 46 -1.35 -21.32 -11.63
C LEU A 46 -1.55 -21.69 -13.10
N THR A 47 -2.67 -22.32 -13.42
CA THR A 47 -3.12 -22.56 -14.79
C THR A 47 -4.06 -21.45 -15.26
N GLU A 48 -4.47 -21.47 -16.53
CA GLU A 48 -5.35 -20.44 -17.10
C GLU A 48 -6.68 -20.35 -16.34
N GLY A 49 -7.07 -19.12 -15.96
CA GLY A 49 -8.28 -18.85 -15.16
C GLY A 49 -8.09 -19.02 -13.65
N GLU A 50 -6.94 -19.52 -13.18
CA GLU A 50 -6.63 -19.60 -11.76
C GLU A 50 -5.95 -18.33 -11.26
N TYR A 51 -6.31 -17.94 -10.03
CA TYR A 51 -5.79 -16.75 -9.39
C TYR A 51 -5.43 -17.01 -7.93
N GLU A 52 -4.41 -16.32 -7.44
CA GLU A 52 -4.15 -16.14 -6.02
C GLU A 52 -3.98 -14.65 -5.73
N ILE A 53 -4.65 -14.17 -4.70
CA ILE A 53 -4.60 -12.78 -4.27
C ILE A 53 -4.13 -12.76 -2.82
N ARG A 54 -3.01 -12.06 -2.57
CA ARG A 54 -2.46 -11.86 -1.23
C ARG A 54 -2.65 -10.41 -0.84
N ILE A 55 -3.36 -10.17 0.25
CA ILE A 55 -3.62 -8.83 0.76
C ILE A 55 -2.86 -8.68 2.08
N TRP A 56 -1.77 -7.95 2.03
CA TRP A 56 -0.94 -7.63 3.19
C TRP A 56 -1.45 -6.36 3.84
N ASN A 57 -1.70 -6.40 5.14
CA ASN A 57 -2.05 -5.23 5.94
C ASN A 57 -0.89 -4.90 6.87
N ASN A 58 -0.48 -3.63 6.81
CA ASN A 58 0.56 -3.04 7.64
C ASN A 58 -0.06 -1.93 8.49
N GLN A 59 0.01 -2.08 9.80
CA GLN A 59 -0.48 -1.11 10.77
C GLN A 59 0.68 -0.23 11.22
N SER A 60 0.50 1.08 11.12
CA SER A 60 1.44 2.07 11.63
C SER A 60 1.76 1.79 13.09
N PHE A 61 3.01 2.05 13.49
CA PHE A 61 3.54 1.81 14.84
C PHE A 61 3.71 0.34 15.26
N HIS A 62 3.37 -0.64 14.41
CA HIS A 62 3.72 -2.03 14.63
C HIS A 62 5.04 -2.41 13.96
N TYR A 63 5.77 -3.34 14.58
CA TYR A 63 6.99 -3.87 13.97
C TYR A 63 6.68 -4.85 12.85
N GLY A 64 7.56 -4.87 11.85
CA GLY A 64 7.50 -5.79 10.71
C GLY A 64 6.84 -5.18 9.49
N ASP A 65 6.87 -5.96 8.41
CA ASP A 65 6.37 -5.52 7.10
C ASP A 65 4.85 -5.66 6.95
N ALA A 66 4.22 -6.51 7.75
CA ALA A 66 2.78 -6.68 7.80
C ALA A 66 2.40 -7.35 9.14
N GLN A 67 1.18 -7.09 9.61
CA GLN A 67 0.61 -7.73 10.80
C GLN A 67 -0.47 -8.75 10.42
N ILE A 68 -1.11 -8.55 9.27
CA ILE A 68 -2.13 -9.46 8.76
C ILE A 68 -1.84 -9.75 7.29
N LEU A 69 -2.10 -10.99 6.88
CA LEU A 69 -2.17 -11.40 5.50
C LEU A 69 -3.48 -12.13 5.25
N TYR A 70 -4.23 -11.72 4.22
CA TYR A 70 -5.33 -12.49 3.66
C TYR A 70 -4.85 -13.18 2.37
N VAL A 71 -5.17 -14.46 2.21
CA VAL A 71 -4.87 -15.22 0.99
C VAL A 71 -6.19 -15.74 0.43
N LEU A 72 -6.57 -15.23 -0.74
CA LEU A 72 -7.70 -15.66 -1.52
C LEU A 72 -7.18 -16.47 -2.72
N THR A 73 -7.71 -17.66 -2.92
CA THR A 73 -7.36 -18.53 -4.05
C THR A 73 -8.60 -18.88 -4.82
N ASN A 74 -8.53 -18.83 -6.15
CA ASN A 74 -9.51 -19.45 -7.03
C ASN A 74 -8.75 -20.46 -7.91
N ARG A 75 -8.89 -21.75 -7.61
CA ARG A 75 -8.13 -22.83 -8.27
C ARG A 75 -9.03 -24.03 -8.52
N ASN A 76 -8.97 -24.62 -9.71
CA ASN A 76 -9.83 -25.73 -10.11
C ASN A 76 -11.32 -25.52 -9.74
N TYR A 77 -11.83 -24.31 -9.95
CA TYR A 77 -13.20 -23.91 -9.57
C TYR A 77 -13.50 -24.04 -8.06
N GLN A 78 -12.47 -23.91 -7.22
CA GLN A 78 -12.61 -23.89 -5.76
C GLN A 78 -12.04 -22.58 -5.22
N VAL A 79 -12.89 -21.89 -4.46
CA VAL A 79 -12.51 -20.65 -3.79
C VAL A 79 -12.05 -20.96 -2.37
N GLY A 80 -10.85 -20.51 -2.03
CA GLY A 80 -10.27 -20.65 -0.70
C GLY A 80 -9.96 -19.27 -0.13
N LEU A 81 -10.26 -19.07 1.15
CA LEU A 81 -9.89 -17.84 1.87
C LEU A 81 -9.23 -18.20 3.20
N SER A 82 -8.09 -17.58 3.49
CA SER A 82 -7.31 -17.80 4.71
C SER A 82 -6.78 -16.48 5.25
N LYS A 83 -6.72 -16.35 6.57
CA LYS A 83 -6.07 -15.22 7.26
C LYS A 83 -4.85 -15.71 8.00
N TYR A 84 -3.79 -14.93 7.98
CA TYR A 84 -2.59 -15.15 8.78
C TYR A 84 -2.40 -13.93 9.69
N ILE A 85 -2.23 -14.18 10.98
CA ILE A 85 -1.77 -13.16 11.94
C ILE A 85 -0.27 -13.30 12.08
N LEU A 86 0.44 -12.23 11.78
CA LEU A 86 1.89 -12.17 11.74
C LEU A 86 2.42 -11.48 12.98
N LYS A 87 3.40 -12.10 13.64
CA LYS A 87 4.11 -11.52 14.76
C LYS A 87 5.53 -11.23 14.34
N SER A 88 5.93 -9.99 14.57
CA SER A 88 7.27 -9.49 14.28
C SER A 88 7.83 -8.76 15.49
N SER A 89 9.15 -8.75 15.59
CA SER A 89 9.91 -7.91 16.51
C SER A 89 10.61 -6.81 15.74
N LYS A 90 11.24 -5.86 16.44
CA LYS A 90 12.02 -4.78 15.81
C LYS A 90 13.05 -5.25 14.77
N THR A 91 13.60 -6.46 14.94
CA THR A 91 14.71 -6.95 14.11
C THR A 91 14.34 -8.08 13.15
N ARG A 92 13.22 -8.77 13.36
CA ARG A 92 12.83 -9.93 12.54
C ARG A 92 11.38 -10.35 12.74
N PHE A 93 10.86 -11.05 11.73
CA PHE A 93 9.69 -11.89 11.83
C PHE A 93 9.87 -12.96 12.93
N LYS A 94 8.77 -13.33 13.59
CA LYS A 94 8.75 -14.30 14.69
C LYS A 94 7.89 -15.51 14.38
N SER A 95 6.64 -15.28 13.99
CA SER A 95 5.71 -16.36 13.73
C SER A 95 4.49 -15.90 12.93
N ALA A 96 3.81 -16.85 12.31
CA ALA A 96 2.51 -16.66 11.70
C ALA A 96 1.52 -17.69 12.25
N LYS A 97 0.29 -17.24 12.50
CA LYS A 97 -0.83 -18.11 12.87
C LYS A 97 -1.88 -18.05 11.76
N LYS A 98 -2.13 -19.19 11.12
CA LYS A 98 -3.23 -19.34 10.17
C LYS A 98 -4.56 -19.42 10.92
N ILE A 99 -5.56 -18.72 10.40
CA ILE A 99 -6.95 -18.69 10.84
C ILE A 99 -7.80 -19.02 9.63
N ASN A 100 -8.70 -19.99 9.79
CA ASN A 100 -9.65 -20.37 8.76
C ASN A 100 -10.88 -19.45 8.83
N ALA A 101 -11.56 -19.30 7.71
CA ALA A 101 -12.82 -18.57 7.64
C ALA A 101 -13.87 -19.19 8.59
N ASN A 102 -14.71 -18.35 9.20
CA ASN A 102 -15.83 -18.76 10.04
C ASN A 102 -17.08 -19.15 9.23
N LYS A 103 -17.13 -18.74 7.97
CA LYS A 103 -18.19 -19.01 6.99
C LYS A 103 -17.64 -19.86 5.86
N SER A 104 -18.53 -20.59 5.21
CA SER A 104 -18.19 -21.29 3.97
C SER A 104 -17.80 -20.28 2.90
N VAL A 105 -16.68 -20.54 2.24
CA VAL A 105 -16.20 -19.74 1.11
C VAL A 105 -16.75 -20.37 -0.15
N THR A 106 -17.53 -19.59 -0.91
CA THR A 106 -18.29 -20.06 -2.08
C THR A 106 -17.85 -19.33 -3.33
N ASP A 107 -18.20 -19.87 -4.50
CA ASP A 107 -17.95 -19.24 -5.80
C ASP A 107 -18.62 -17.86 -5.92
N SER A 108 -19.73 -17.65 -5.20
CA SER A 108 -20.40 -16.35 -5.15
C SER A 108 -19.51 -15.25 -4.58
N LEU A 109 -18.66 -15.56 -3.58
CA LEU A 109 -17.69 -14.59 -3.06
C LEU A 109 -16.72 -14.17 -4.17
N TRP A 110 -16.17 -15.14 -4.91
CA TRP A 110 -15.23 -14.84 -5.99
C TRP A 110 -15.88 -13.97 -7.06
N LEU A 111 -17.10 -14.31 -7.49
CA LEU A 111 -17.85 -13.52 -8.47
C LEU A 111 -18.09 -12.09 -7.97
N GLN A 112 -18.47 -11.91 -6.71
CA GLN A 112 -18.66 -10.58 -6.10
C GLN A 112 -17.37 -9.77 -6.09
N LEU A 113 -16.24 -10.38 -5.74
CA LEU A 113 -14.94 -9.69 -5.73
C LEU A 113 -14.45 -9.34 -7.14
N VAL A 114 -14.68 -10.21 -8.12
CA VAL A 114 -14.40 -9.91 -9.53
C VAL A 114 -15.29 -8.77 -10.05
N GLN A 115 -16.57 -8.71 -9.68
CA GLN A 115 -17.46 -7.59 -10.00
C GLN A 115 -17.00 -6.26 -9.37
N GLN A 116 -16.25 -6.33 -8.26
CA GLN A 116 -15.62 -5.18 -7.62
C GLN A 116 -14.23 -4.85 -8.19
N ASP A 117 -13.85 -5.49 -9.31
CA ASP A 117 -12.57 -5.32 -10.02
C ASP A 117 -11.33 -5.72 -9.20
N ILE A 118 -11.42 -6.72 -8.31
CA ILE A 118 -10.26 -7.17 -7.50
C ILE A 118 -9.03 -7.56 -8.33
N LEU A 119 -9.25 -8.00 -9.58
CA LEU A 119 -8.19 -8.42 -10.50
C LEU A 119 -7.53 -7.25 -11.25
N ASN A 120 -8.16 -6.08 -11.29
CA ASN A 120 -7.72 -4.93 -12.07
C ASN A 120 -7.93 -3.65 -11.26
N LEU A 121 -7.42 -3.65 -10.03
CA LEU A 121 -7.61 -2.53 -9.12
C LEU A 121 -6.93 -1.26 -9.67
N PRO A 122 -7.51 -0.06 -9.44
CA PRO A 122 -6.92 1.18 -9.91
C PRO A 122 -5.54 1.41 -9.27
N SER A 123 -4.58 1.92 -10.03
CA SER A 123 -3.27 2.27 -9.45
C SER A 123 -3.41 3.37 -8.39
N GLU A 124 -2.50 3.36 -7.42
CA GLU A 124 -2.47 4.37 -6.36
C GLU A 124 -2.41 5.80 -6.93
N GLY A 125 -1.65 6.02 -8.01
CA GLY A 125 -1.56 7.32 -8.67
C GLY A 125 -2.91 7.86 -9.17
N VAL A 126 -3.80 6.99 -9.67
CA VAL A 126 -5.15 7.40 -10.12
C VAL A 126 -5.99 7.87 -8.94
N ILE A 127 -5.94 7.13 -7.82
CA ILE A 127 -6.65 7.51 -6.59
C ILE A 127 -6.03 8.78 -5.99
N ASN A 128 -4.70 8.86 -5.95
CA ASN A 128 -3.96 9.98 -5.38
C ASN A 128 -4.28 11.29 -6.10
N ASN A 129 -4.42 11.27 -7.42
CA ASN A 129 -4.83 12.44 -8.20
C ASN A 129 -6.27 12.91 -7.88
N GLN A 130 -7.14 12.00 -7.43
CA GLN A 130 -8.51 12.33 -7.00
C GLN A 130 -8.55 12.82 -5.56
N LEU A 131 -7.67 12.32 -4.69
CA LEU A 131 -7.52 12.77 -3.30
C LEU A 131 -6.80 14.12 -3.19
N HIS A 132 -5.87 14.38 -4.11
CA HIS A 132 -5.01 15.54 -4.14
C HIS A 132 -5.03 16.16 -5.54
N PRO A 133 -6.18 16.70 -5.97
CA PRO A 133 -6.26 17.34 -7.27
C PRO A 133 -5.24 18.48 -7.33
N ALA A 134 -4.48 18.53 -8.43
CA ALA A 134 -3.57 19.63 -8.66
C ALA A 134 -4.38 20.94 -8.60
N PRO A 135 -3.83 22.02 -8.01
CA PRO A 135 -4.48 23.32 -8.04
C PRO A 135 -4.78 23.66 -9.49
N LYS A 136 -6.06 23.81 -9.84
CA LYS A 136 -6.40 24.32 -11.17
C LYS A 136 -5.76 25.70 -11.26
N SER A 137 -5.09 25.99 -12.37
CA SER A 137 -4.42 27.27 -12.69
C SER A 137 -5.39 28.46 -12.80
N HIS A 138 -6.55 28.38 -12.16
CA HIS A 138 -7.38 29.52 -11.83
C HIS A 138 -6.70 30.08 -10.59
N SER A 139 -5.71 30.93 -10.83
CA SER A 139 -5.37 32.03 -9.96
C SER A 139 -6.53 32.36 -9.01
N GLU A 140 -6.25 32.43 -7.72
CA GLU A 140 -7.15 32.94 -6.68
C GLU A 140 -7.47 34.42 -6.95
N HIS A 141 -8.06 34.72 -8.10
CA HIS A 141 -8.49 36.03 -8.51
C HIS A 141 -9.93 36.15 -8.08
N VAL A 142 -10.15 36.98 -7.08
CA VAL A 142 -11.47 37.47 -6.76
C VAL A 142 -11.85 38.43 -7.88
N ASN A 143 -12.71 38.00 -8.80
CA ASN A 143 -13.21 38.89 -9.85
C ASN A 143 -14.36 39.71 -9.27
N GLY A 144 -14.23 41.04 -9.33
CA GLY A 144 -15.28 41.97 -8.96
C GLY A 144 -15.83 42.67 -10.21
N SER A 145 -17.15 42.75 -10.35
CA SER A 145 -17.80 43.62 -11.32
C SER A 145 -18.72 44.61 -10.61
N ILE A 146 -18.60 45.89 -10.97
CA ILE A 146 -19.53 46.93 -10.54
C ILE A 146 -20.58 47.08 -11.65
N GLU A 147 -21.84 46.88 -11.30
CA GLU A 147 -22.95 47.06 -12.23
C GLU A 147 -23.35 48.53 -12.33
N LYS A 148 -24.12 48.87 -13.37
CA LYS A 148 -24.50 50.27 -13.66
C LYS A 148 -25.39 50.90 -12.59
N ASP A 149 -26.03 50.09 -11.77
CA ASP A 149 -26.87 50.51 -10.64
C ASP A 149 -26.08 50.74 -9.34
N GLY A 150 -24.76 50.53 -9.37
CA GLY A 150 -23.88 50.67 -8.21
C GLY A 150 -23.80 49.42 -7.33
N SER A 151 -24.46 48.32 -7.69
CA SER A 151 -24.23 47.02 -7.05
C SER A 151 -22.86 46.44 -7.42
N PHE A 152 -22.29 45.63 -6.52
CA PHE A 152 -21.02 44.96 -6.75
C PHE A 152 -21.19 43.45 -6.57
N THR A 153 -20.66 42.67 -7.51
CA THR A 153 -20.67 41.20 -7.47
C THR A 153 -19.24 40.70 -7.33
N ILE A 154 -19.01 39.82 -6.35
CA ILE A 154 -17.73 39.19 -6.07
C ILE A 154 -17.82 37.71 -6.45
N TYR A 155 -16.98 37.28 -7.39
CA TYR A 155 -16.82 35.87 -7.76
C TYR A 155 -15.65 35.27 -6.98
N GLY A 156 -15.94 34.41 -6.02
CA GLY A 156 -14.95 33.57 -5.34
C GLY A 156 -14.83 32.21 -6.02
N TYR A 157 -13.60 31.76 -6.30
CA TYR A 157 -13.34 30.41 -6.79
C TYR A 157 -13.10 29.46 -5.61
N LYS A 158 -13.74 28.28 -5.62
CA LYS A 158 -13.60 27.27 -4.58
C LYS A 158 -12.45 26.32 -4.91
N THR A 159 -11.44 26.27 -4.07
CA THR A 159 -10.37 25.26 -4.15
C THR A 159 -10.97 23.87 -3.91
N GLU A 160 -10.56 22.89 -4.70
CA GLU A 160 -10.98 21.50 -4.51
C GLU A 160 -10.43 20.98 -3.17
N ARG A 161 -11.24 20.17 -2.47
CA ARG A 161 -10.87 19.63 -1.16
C ARG A 161 -9.73 18.63 -1.34
N SER A 162 -8.65 18.83 -0.60
CA SER A 162 -7.54 17.87 -0.46
C SER A 162 -7.35 17.53 1.02
N VAL A 163 -7.09 16.26 1.33
CA VAL A 163 -6.89 15.76 2.70
C VAL A 163 -5.66 14.87 2.69
N TRP A 164 -4.73 15.05 3.64
CA TRP A 164 -3.54 14.20 3.79
C TRP A 164 -3.63 13.42 5.11
N ILE A 165 -3.50 12.09 5.03
CA ILE A 165 -3.52 11.19 6.18
C ILE A 165 -2.20 10.43 6.20
N THR A 166 -1.37 10.71 7.20
CA THR A 166 0.05 10.28 7.26
C THR A 166 0.29 9.03 8.09
N ASP A 167 -0.68 8.60 8.87
CA ASP A 167 -0.63 7.45 9.77
C ASP A 167 -1.89 6.59 9.64
N GLY A 168 -1.80 5.33 10.09
CA GLY A 168 -2.90 4.38 10.08
C GLY A 168 -2.53 3.04 9.44
N GLU A 169 -3.32 2.54 8.49
CA GLU A 169 -3.16 1.22 7.90
C GLU A 169 -2.91 1.27 6.40
N SER A 170 -1.89 0.54 5.94
CA SER A 170 -1.61 0.36 4.52
C SER A 170 -1.95 -1.06 4.09
N TYR A 171 -2.54 -1.18 2.90
CA TYR A 171 -2.89 -2.46 2.27
C TYR A 171 -2.12 -2.64 0.97
N TYR A 172 -1.57 -3.84 0.78
CA TYR A 172 -0.87 -4.23 -0.44
C TYR A 172 -1.53 -5.46 -1.04
N PHE A 173 -2.06 -5.33 -2.25
CA PHE A 173 -2.71 -6.40 -3.01
C PHE A 173 -1.71 -6.97 -4.00
N GLU A 174 -1.21 -8.18 -3.77
CA GLU A 174 -0.49 -8.95 -4.79
C GLU A 174 -1.47 -9.86 -5.53
N VAL A 175 -1.62 -9.66 -6.83
CA VAL A 175 -2.51 -10.44 -7.70
C VAL A 175 -1.65 -11.33 -8.59
N PHE A 176 -1.73 -12.63 -8.38
CA PHE A 176 -1.07 -13.67 -9.17
C PHE A 176 -2.07 -14.30 -10.13
N GLY A 177 -1.72 -14.35 -11.42
CA GLY A 177 -2.37 -15.16 -12.45
C GLY A 177 -1.36 -16.02 -13.20
N THR A 178 -1.80 -16.77 -14.22
CA THR A 178 -0.96 -17.68 -15.01
C THR A 178 0.30 -17.03 -15.60
N SER A 179 0.18 -15.78 -16.05
CA SER A 179 1.27 -15.02 -16.69
C SER A 179 1.32 -13.56 -16.27
N SER A 180 0.66 -13.23 -15.15
CA SER A 180 0.55 -11.88 -14.64
C SER A 180 0.88 -11.84 -13.16
N TYR A 181 1.64 -10.83 -12.76
CA TYR A 181 1.84 -10.46 -11.37
C TYR A 181 1.69 -8.94 -11.26
N GLN A 182 0.78 -8.51 -10.39
CA GLN A 182 0.52 -7.10 -10.14
C GLN A 182 0.57 -6.83 -8.64
N ILE A 183 1.02 -5.63 -8.28
CA ILE A 183 0.99 -5.15 -6.90
C ILE A 183 0.32 -3.78 -6.86
N HIS A 184 -0.67 -3.64 -5.98
CA HIS A 184 -1.37 -2.38 -5.72
C HIS A 184 -1.21 -2.00 -4.25
N GLN A 185 -0.93 -0.73 -3.98
CA GLN A 185 -0.80 -0.19 -2.63
C GLN A 185 -1.94 0.80 -2.39
N TYR A 186 -2.50 0.75 -1.18
CA TYR A 186 -3.47 1.72 -0.70
C TYR A 186 -3.15 2.08 0.74
N ASP A 187 -2.73 3.32 0.96
CA ASP A 187 -2.52 3.87 2.29
C ASP A 187 -3.84 4.45 2.83
N ASN A 188 -4.24 4.01 4.02
CA ASN A 188 -5.41 4.49 4.77
C ASN A 188 -6.75 4.52 3.99
N PRO A 189 -7.11 3.45 3.25
CA PRO A 189 -8.25 3.50 2.33
C PRO A 189 -9.58 3.84 3.02
N GLU A 190 -9.83 3.32 4.22
CA GLU A 190 -11.05 3.63 4.99
C GLU A 190 -11.11 5.10 5.44
N ALA A 191 -10.01 5.62 5.97
CA ALA A 191 -9.95 6.98 6.47
C ALA A 191 -10.10 8.00 5.31
N TYR A 192 -9.46 7.73 4.17
CA TYR A 192 -9.64 8.53 2.97
C TYR A 192 -11.07 8.44 2.42
N LEU A 193 -11.69 7.26 2.45
CA LEU A 193 -13.08 7.13 2.02
C LEU A 193 -14.04 7.91 2.93
N HIS A 194 -13.80 7.92 4.24
CA HIS A 194 -14.60 8.73 5.17
C HIS A 194 -14.45 10.23 4.88
N ALA A 195 -13.23 10.69 4.57
CA ALA A 195 -12.97 12.08 4.24
C ALA A 195 -13.52 12.49 2.86
N MET A 196 -13.39 11.59 1.86
CA MET A 196 -13.71 11.81 0.45
C MET A 196 -14.55 10.64 -0.10
N PRO A 197 -15.86 10.57 0.27
CA PRO A 197 -16.70 9.41 -0.03
C PRO A 197 -16.98 9.20 -1.52
N ASN A 198 -16.73 10.19 -2.37
CA ASN A 198 -17.05 10.14 -3.80
C ASN A 198 -15.94 9.50 -4.67
N VAL A 199 -14.84 9.07 -4.07
CA VAL A 199 -13.73 8.43 -4.78
C VAL A 199 -14.08 6.95 -5.04
N ILE A 200 -14.61 6.66 -6.23
CA ILE A 200 -15.12 5.33 -6.61
C ILE A 200 -14.05 4.23 -6.44
N GLY A 201 -12.79 4.53 -6.77
CA GLY A 201 -11.69 3.56 -6.60
C GLY A 201 -11.52 3.13 -5.13
N LEU A 202 -11.62 4.07 -4.19
CA LEU A 202 -11.55 3.78 -2.75
C LEU A 202 -12.78 3.02 -2.26
N GLN A 203 -13.97 3.35 -2.75
CA GLN A 203 -15.19 2.62 -2.41
C GLN A 203 -15.05 1.13 -2.73
N LYS A 204 -14.52 0.79 -3.92
CA LYS A 204 -14.28 -0.60 -4.33
C LYS A 204 -13.25 -1.28 -3.43
N VAL A 205 -12.10 -0.64 -3.18
CA VAL A 205 -11.04 -1.20 -2.32
C VAL A 205 -11.59 -1.49 -0.92
N VAL A 206 -12.27 -0.52 -0.29
CA VAL A 206 -12.83 -0.68 1.05
C VAL A 206 -13.94 -1.74 1.07
N SER A 207 -14.79 -1.79 0.04
CA SER A 207 -15.82 -2.84 -0.10
C SER A 207 -15.20 -4.24 -0.14
N ILE A 208 -14.14 -4.44 -0.93
CA ILE A 208 -13.41 -5.71 -1.01
C ILE A 208 -12.82 -6.09 0.36
N LEU A 209 -12.18 -5.14 1.04
CA LEU A 209 -11.59 -5.36 2.35
C LEU A 209 -12.67 -5.77 3.37
N ASN A 210 -13.78 -5.04 3.43
CA ASN A 210 -14.89 -5.34 4.32
C ASN A 210 -15.49 -6.72 4.06
N GLU A 211 -15.70 -7.06 2.78
CA GLU A 211 -16.23 -8.36 2.39
C GLU A 211 -15.32 -9.49 2.89
N ILE A 212 -14.01 -9.40 2.62
CA ILE A 212 -13.01 -10.39 3.04
C ILE A 212 -12.91 -10.49 4.57
N VAL A 213 -12.87 -9.36 5.27
CA VAL A 213 -12.77 -9.32 6.74
C VAL A 213 -13.99 -9.98 7.39
N SER A 214 -15.17 -9.87 6.77
CA SER A 214 -16.42 -10.44 7.30
C SER A 214 -16.42 -11.97 7.45
N PHE A 215 -15.48 -12.66 6.82
CA PHE A 215 -15.27 -14.12 6.91
C PHE A 215 -14.44 -14.54 8.13
N PHE A 216 -13.95 -13.59 8.93
CA PHE A 216 -13.12 -13.88 10.08
C PHE A 216 -13.76 -13.33 11.36
N PRO A 217 -13.49 -13.97 12.51
CA PRO A 217 -13.90 -13.38 13.78
C PRO A 217 -13.25 -12.00 13.95
N ALA A 218 -13.99 -11.09 14.57
CA ALA A 218 -13.43 -9.82 15.00
C ALA A 218 -12.17 -10.06 15.86
N PRO A 219 -11.14 -9.21 15.74
CA PRO A 219 -10.02 -9.26 16.66
C PRO A 219 -10.55 -9.15 18.10
N LYS A 220 -10.14 -10.11 18.95
CA LYS A 220 -10.47 -10.12 20.38
C LYS A 220 -9.54 -9.19 21.14
#